data_AF-A0A842P7D9-F1
#
_entry.id   AF-A0A842P7D9-F1
#
_cell.length_a   1.000
_cell.length_b   1.000
_cell.length_c   1.000
_cell.angle_alpha   90.00
_cell.angle_beta   90.00
_cell.angle_gamma   90.00
#
_symmetry.space_group_name_H-M   'P 1'
#
loop_
_entity.id
_entity.type
_entity.pdbx_description
1 polymer ?
#
loop_
_entity_poly.entity_id
_entity_poly.type
_entity_poly.pdbx_seq_one_letter_code
_entity_poly.pdbx_strand_id
1 'polypeptide(L)'
;MTPEEYRNLVLSIAERNEDVEVLLKLVYLLEGCSSEEALTKNFTALRGKEREKECKELLKSLRRKRVLIIGPYDEYICPAGHEKVFADTAASFLQGPHDLSKYIEKAVKEGNEAAIKMIELLLKMSIQGITGFTQYEIIKNDMCDMFSPSVFRSVEEEVIRENLCIYGKKRRREFLGLYQSEGKIEAAKERVRAWRAEKLAAMPVTKMLEEWIGELVEEAKKGTEERRAGLAEWTKFTQEEIDAIEGHFSGFAMDDGFLFLTGDMYVRRETLHLVVTDSLSRYDVREWRDQPVVFVTEEIPSWIGKMEAVFTGAYPELSKRKVSIAVPNKVAYSNFKQKLLYDVIDRLGISEVLEF
;
A
#
# COMPACT_ATOMS: atom_id res chain seq x y z
N MET A 1 -5.37 0.78 -45.81
CA MET A 1 -4.05 0.43 -45.26
C MET A 1 -4.14 -1.02 -44.84
N THR A 2 -3.28 -1.86 -45.39
CA THR A 2 -3.16 -3.26 -44.99
C THR A 2 -2.35 -3.38 -43.69
N PRO A 3 -2.42 -4.52 -42.96
CA PRO A 3 -1.61 -4.71 -41.76
C PRO A 3 -0.10 -4.55 -41.98
N GLU A 4 0.41 -4.98 -43.15
CA GLU A 4 1.83 -4.85 -43.48
C GLU A 4 2.23 -3.41 -43.85
N GLU A 5 1.36 -2.69 -44.57
CA GLU A 5 1.55 -1.25 -44.81
C GLU A 5 1.58 -0.47 -43.48
N TYR A 6 0.71 -0.83 -42.55
CA TYR A 6 0.67 -0.25 -41.22
C TYR A 6 1.93 -0.56 -40.42
N ARG A 7 2.41 -1.82 -40.44
CA ARG A 7 3.68 -2.21 -39.80
C ARG A 7 4.83 -1.35 -40.28
N ASN A 8 4.99 -1.25 -41.59
CA ASN A 8 6.07 -0.47 -42.22
C ASN A 8 5.94 1.02 -41.89
N LEU A 9 4.72 1.55 -41.83
CA LEU A 9 4.48 2.92 -41.39
C LEU A 9 4.94 3.13 -39.95
N VAL A 10 4.53 2.27 -39.01
CA VAL A 10 4.90 2.36 -37.59
C VAL A 10 6.42 2.31 -37.42
N LEU A 11 7.08 1.31 -38.02
CA LEU A 11 8.54 1.15 -37.98
C LEU A 11 9.25 2.38 -38.57
N SER A 12 8.85 2.82 -39.75
CA SER A 12 9.51 3.95 -40.44
C SER A 12 9.43 5.28 -39.67
N ILE A 13 8.40 5.46 -38.83
CA ILE A 13 8.26 6.67 -38.00
C ILE A 13 9.06 6.50 -36.71
N ALA A 14 9.03 5.32 -36.09
CA ALA A 14 9.81 5.03 -34.88
C ALA A 14 11.32 5.12 -35.14
N GLU A 15 11.82 4.55 -36.24
CA GLU A 15 13.23 4.62 -36.66
C GLU A 15 13.75 6.06 -36.83
N ARG A 16 12.87 7.00 -37.15
CA ARG A 16 13.21 8.42 -37.36
C ARG A 16 13.13 9.25 -36.09
N ASN A 17 12.50 8.73 -35.03
CA ASN A 17 12.29 9.46 -33.79
C ASN A 17 12.08 8.50 -32.60
N GLU A 18 13.10 8.39 -31.74
CA GLU A 18 13.08 7.61 -30.49
C GLU A 18 11.91 8.00 -29.56
N ASP A 19 11.47 9.26 -29.56
CA ASP A 19 10.33 9.67 -28.73
C ASP A 19 9.01 9.09 -29.22
N VAL A 20 8.89 8.86 -30.53
CA VAL A 20 7.75 8.11 -31.08
C VAL A 20 7.81 6.66 -30.61
N GLU A 21 8.99 6.05 -30.62
CA GLU A 21 9.20 4.70 -30.09
C GLU A 21 8.70 4.59 -28.64
N VAL A 22 9.13 5.52 -27.78
CA VAL A 22 8.68 5.61 -26.37
C VAL A 22 7.16 5.76 -26.27
N LEU A 23 6.54 6.63 -27.06
CA LEU A 23 5.07 6.81 -27.03
C LEU A 23 4.31 5.55 -27.47
N LEU A 24 4.77 4.87 -28.51
CA LEU A 24 4.15 3.64 -28.98
C LEU A 24 4.29 2.51 -27.95
N LYS A 25 5.46 2.41 -27.31
CA LYS A 25 5.70 1.52 -26.16
C LYS A 25 4.70 1.81 -25.03
N LEU A 26 4.52 3.08 -24.66
CA LEU A 26 3.61 3.47 -23.57
C LEU A 26 2.15 3.13 -23.91
N VAL A 27 1.72 3.36 -25.16
CA VAL A 27 0.38 2.96 -25.61
C VAL A 27 0.18 1.45 -25.51
N TYR A 28 1.19 0.66 -25.88
CA TYR A 28 1.17 -0.80 -25.74
C TYR A 28 1.05 -1.23 -24.27
N LEU A 29 1.90 -0.71 -23.39
CA LEU A 29 1.92 -1.08 -21.96
C LEU A 29 0.65 -0.67 -21.20
N LEU A 30 -0.02 0.40 -21.62
CA LEU A 30 -1.21 0.90 -20.94
C LEU A 30 -2.50 0.16 -21.30
N GLU A 31 -2.49 -0.68 -22.35
CA GLU A 31 -3.62 -1.55 -22.74
C GLU A 31 -5.00 -0.85 -22.68
N GLY A 32 -5.09 0.32 -23.29
CA GLY A 32 -6.32 1.11 -23.33
C GLY A 32 -6.57 2.01 -22.11
N CYS A 33 -5.58 2.17 -21.23
CA CYS A 33 -5.50 3.21 -20.18
C CYS A 33 -4.55 4.37 -20.55
N SER A 34 -4.39 4.57 -21.86
CA SER A 34 -3.49 5.50 -22.54
C SER A 34 -4.16 6.84 -22.87
N SER A 35 -4.80 7.49 -21.90
CA SER A 35 -5.28 8.87 -22.09
C SER A 35 -4.12 9.84 -22.38
N GLU A 36 -4.40 11.03 -22.93
CA GLU A 36 -3.37 12.04 -23.17
C GLU A 36 -2.59 12.40 -21.90
N GLU A 37 -3.29 12.47 -20.77
CA GLU A 37 -2.69 12.70 -19.45
C GLU A 37 -1.75 11.56 -19.05
N ALA A 38 -2.17 10.30 -19.24
CA ALA A 38 -1.34 9.15 -18.93
C ALA A 38 -0.07 9.12 -19.79
N LEU A 39 -0.22 9.30 -21.11
CA LEU A 39 0.92 9.32 -22.02
C LEU A 39 1.86 10.48 -21.72
N THR A 40 1.32 11.68 -21.49
CA THR A 40 2.12 12.86 -21.18
C THR A 40 2.90 12.68 -19.89
N LYS A 41 2.26 12.22 -18.80
CA LYS A 41 2.93 12.03 -17.51
C LYS A 41 4.08 11.03 -17.62
N ASN A 42 3.82 9.84 -18.17
CA ASN A 42 4.87 8.83 -18.32
C ASN A 42 5.99 9.32 -19.25
N PHE A 43 5.65 9.94 -20.37
CA PHE A 43 6.63 10.46 -21.32
C PHE A 43 7.52 11.52 -20.68
N THR A 44 6.95 12.47 -19.93
CA THR A 44 7.74 13.52 -19.26
C THR A 44 8.63 12.98 -18.16
N ALA A 45 8.20 11.93 -17.44
CA ALA A 45 9.05 11.28 -16.44
C ALA A 45 10.26 10.58 -17.10
N LEU A 46 10.05 9.97 -18.27
CA LEU A 46 11.09 9.26 -19.01
C LEU A 46 12.02 10.19 -19.81
N ARG A 47 11.51 11.30 -20.34
CA ARG A 47 12.21 12.15 -21.33
C ARG A 47 12.48 13.59 -20.89
N GLY A 48 11.96 14.01 -19.74
CA GLY A 48 12.12 15.37 -19.21
C GLY A 48 10.86 16.23 -19.37
N LYS A 49 10.64 17.12 -18.40
CA LYS A 49 9.44 17.97 -18.30
C LYS A 49 9.34 19.00 -19.42
N GLU A 50 10.48 19.49 -19.90
CA GLU A 50 10.60 20.41 -21.02
C GLU A 50 10.02 19.85 -22.33
N ARG A 51 9.88 18.52 -22.43
CA ARG A 51 9.39 17.81 -23.62
C ARG A 51 7.87 17.56 -23.60
N GLU A 52 7.14 18.11 -22.62
CA GLU A 52 5.67 17.96 -22.54
C GLU A 52 4.95 18.46 -23.81
N LYS A 53 5.36 19.63 -24.33
CA LYS A 53 4.78 20.20 -25.56
C LYS A 53 5.07 19.31 -26.77
N GLU A 54 6.29 18.78 -26.84
CA GLU A 54 6.71 17.88 -27.91
C GLU A 54 5.88 16.58 -27.90
N CYS A 55 5.65 16.00 -26.72
CA CYS A 55 4.76 14.85 -26.55
C CYS A 55 3.37 15.09 -27.18
N LYS A 56 2.73 16.21 -26.85
CA LYS A 56 1.39 16.54 -27.40
C LYS A 56 1.40 16.72 -28.92
N GLU A 57 2.46 17.32 -29.48
CA GLU A 57 2.60 17.46 -30.93
C GLU A 57 2.88 16.11 -31.62
N LEU A 58 3.67 15.22 -31.00
CA LEU A 58 3.88 13.86 -31.49
C LEU A 58 2.57 13.06 -31.49
N LEU A 59 1.77 13.13 -30.43
CA LEU A 59 0.45 12.49 -30.37
C LEU A 59 -0.49 12.99 -31.49
N LYS A 60 -0.53 14.30 -31.75
CA LYS A 60 -1.27 14.88 -32.88
C LYS A 60 -0.73 14.37 -34.23
N SER A 61 0.58 14.27 -34.38
CA SER A 61 1.24 13.78 -35.60
C SER A 61 0.88 12.30 -35.86
N LEU A 62 0.98 11.45 -34.84
CA LEU A 62 0.62 10.02 -34.91
C LEU A 62 -0.86 9.84 -35.27
N ARG A 63 -1.74 10.70 -34.76
CA ARG A 63 -3.16 10.72 -35.14
C ARG A 63 -3.39 11.13 -36.59
N ARG A 64 -2.75 12.20 -37.06
CA ARG A 64 -2.85 12.66 -38.45
C ARG A 64 -2.39 11.59 -39.44
N LYS A 65 -1.34 10.84 -39.07
CA LYS A 65 -0.81 9.71 -39.85
C LYS A 65 -1.62 8.42 -39.69
N ARG A 66 -2.67 8.41 -38.86
CA ARG A 66 -3.49 7.23 -38.52
C ARG A 66 -2.69 6.07 -37.95
N VAL A 67 -1.58 6.36 -37.27
CA VAL A 67 -0.85 5.38 -36.46
C VAL A 67 -1.59 5.12 -35.15
N LEU A 68 -2.12 6.18 -34.56
CA LEU A 68 -3.00 6.10 -33.39
C LEU A 68 -4.33 6.79 -33.70
N ILE A 69 -5.38 6.36 -33.03
CA ILE A 69 -6.69 7.00 -33.02
C ILE A 69 -7.12 7.23 -31.56
N ILE A 70 -8.14 8.07 -31.37
CA ILE A 70 -8.78 8.23 -30.07
C ILE A 70 -9.95 7.24 -30.00
N GLY A 71 -9.93 6.39 -28.98
CA GLY A 71 -10.97 5.45 -28.65
C GLY A 71 -12.21 6.11 -28.04
N PRO A 72 -13.23 5.31 -27.70
CA PRO A 72 -14.50 5.81 -27.18
C PRO A 72 -14.41 6.45 -25.79
N TYR A 73 -13.30 6.27 -25.08
CA TYR A 73 -13.08 6.73 -23.71
C TYR A 73 -11.84 7.61 -23.59
N ASP A 74 -11.51 8.33 -24.67
CA ASP A 74 -10.38 9.25 -24.80
C ASP A 74 -9.00 8.57 -24.67
N GLU A 75 -8.93 7.25 -24.83
CA GLU A 75 -7.68 6.50 -24.86
C GLU A 75 -7.05 6.54 -26.26
N TYR A 76 -5.71 6.61 -26.33
CA TYR A 76 -4.99 6.43 -27.59
C TYR A 76 -4.84 4.94 -27.88
N ILE A 77 -5.34 4.48 -29.03
CA ILE A 77 -5.28 3.08 -29.46
C ILE A 77 -4.84 3.01 -30.93
N CYS A 78 -4.39 1.83 -31.37
CA CYS A 78 -4.19 1.58 -32.79
C CYS A 78 -5.53 1.50 -33.55
N PRO A 79 -5.55 1.72 -34.88
CA PRO A 79 -6.73 1.52 -35.69
C PRO A 79 -7.23 0.07 -35.67
N ALA A 80 -8.55 -0.10 -35.69
CA ALA A 80 -9.18 -1.42 -35.69
C ALA A 80 -8.62 -2.34 -36.81
N GLY A 81 -8.39 -3.60 -36.48
CA GLY A 81 -7.81 -4.61 -37.39
C GLY A 81 -6.28 -4.61 -37.47
N HIS A 82 -5.60 -3.77 -36.69
CA HIS A 82 -4.14 -3.67 -36.63
C HIS A 82 -3.55 -4.01 -35.26
N GLU A 83 -4.37 -4.49 -34.32
CA GLU A 83 -4.04 -4.69 -32.91
C GLU A 83 -2.85 -5.64 -32.75
N LYS A 84 -2.88 -6.79 -33.44
CA LYS A 84 -1.79 -7.77 -33.39
C LYS A 84 -0.49 -7.20 -33.93
N VAL A 85 -0.54 -6.53 -35.09
CA VAL A 85 0.66 -5.94 -35.71
C VAL A 85 1.22 -4.82 -34.86
N PHE A 86 0.35 -3.99 -34.27
CA PHE A 86 0.75 -2.94 -33.34
C PHE A 86 1.42 -3.54 -32.10
N ALA A 87 0.82 -4.56 -31.49
CA ALA A 87 1.37 -5.25 -30.33
C ALA A 87 2.75 -5.85 -30.63
N ASP A 88 2.88 -6.62 -31.71
CA ASP A 88 4.14 -7.24 -32.12
C ASP A 88 5.24 -6.20 -32.39
N THR A 89 4.87 -5.07 -33.01
CA THR A 89 5.81 -4.00 -33.34
C THR A 89 6.21 -3.21 -32.09
N ALA A 90 5.23 -2.77 -31.28
CA ALA A 90 5.48 -1.99 -30.08
C ALA A 90 6.20 -2.79 -28.98
N ALA A 91 5.96 -4.11 -28.90
CA ALA A 91 6.68 -5.01 -28.01
C ALA A 91 8.18 -5.07 -28.34
N SER A 92 8.56 -4.91 -29.61
CA SER A 92 9.98 -4.89 -30.01
C SER A 92 10.76 -3.69 -29.49
N PHE A 93 10.06 -2.64 -29.05
CA PHE A 93 10.63 -1.42 -28.46
C PHE A 93 10.77 -1.51 -26.93
N LEU A 94 10.37 -2.63 -26.32
CA LEU A 94 10.41 -2.78 -24.87
C LEU A 94 11.83 -2.91 -24.36
N GLN A 95 12.28 -1.90 -23.65
CA GLN A 95 13.31 -2.05 -22.63
C GLN A 95 12.68 -2.63 -21.37
N GLY A 96 13.28 -3.72 -20.87
CA GLY A 96 12.86 -4.37 -19.63
C GLY A 96 12.91 -3.40 -18.44
N PRO A 97 12.07 -3.62 -17.41
CA PRO A 97 12.06 -2.78 -16.22
C PRO A 97 13.40 -2.86 -15.49
N HIS A 98 13.78 -1.79 -14.78
CA HIS A 98 14.87 -1.89 -13.81
C HIS A 98 14.51 -2.87 -12.69
N ASP A 99 15.51 -3.38 -11.99
CA ASP A 99 15.29 -4.38 -10.94
C ASP A 99 14.70 -3.73 -9.68
N LEU A 100 13.46 -4.09 -9.34
CA LEU A 100 12.74 -3.55 -8.18
C LEU A 100 13.46 -3.86 -6.86
N SER A 101 14.05 -5.05 -6.71
CA SER A 101 14.77 -5.42 -5.49
C SER A 101 16.01 -4.56 -5.31
N LYS A 102 16.75 -4.27 -6.38
CA LYS A 102 17.89 -3.35 -6.34
C LYS A 102 17.48 -1.92 -6.00
N TYR A 103 16.34 -1.46 -6.51
CA TYR A 103 15.79 -0.15 -6.16
C TYR A 103 15.48 -0.06 -4.66
N ILE A 104 14.82 -1.08 -4.10
CA ILE A 104 14.51 -1.17 -2.66
C ILE A 104 15.80 -1.14 -1.82
N GLU A 105 16.82 -1.94 -2.18
CA GLU A 105 18.11 -1.96 -1.47
C GLU A 105 18.77 -0.59 -1.43
N LYS A 106 18.76 0.11 -2.57
CA LYS A 106 19.30 1.46 -2.68
C LYS A 106 18.52 2.42 -1.79
N ALA A 107 17.19 2.41 -1.86
CA ALA A 107 16.34 3.29 -1.05
C ALA A 107 16.53 3.06 0.46
N VAL A 108 16.64 1.80 0.89
CA VAL A 108 16.94 1.44 2.29
C VAL A 108 18.31 1.97 2.71
N LYS A 109 19.34 1.77 1.89
CA LYS A 109 20.71 2.24 2.19
C LYS A 109 20.80 3.77 2.26
N GLU A 110 20.03 4.47 1.44
CA GLU A 110 19.99 5.93 1.40
C GLU A 110 19.06 6.54 2.46
N GLY A 111 18.29 5.72 3.19
CA GLY A 111 17.28 6.19 4.15
C GLY A 111 16.13 6.94 3.48
N ASN A 112 15.81 6.63 2.21
CA ASN A 112 14.76 7.30 1.46
C ASN A 112 13.38 6.72 1.83
N GLU A 113 12.85 7.16 2.98
CA GLU A 113 11.59 6.65 3.53
C GLU A 113 10.39 6.85 2.59
N ALA A 114 10.37 7.95 1.81
CA ALA A 114 9.30 8.21 0.86
C ALA A 114 9.31 7.22 -0.32
N ALA A 115 10.48 6.90 -0.88
CA ALA A 115 10.60 5.89 -1.92
C ALA A 115 10.19 4.51 -1.40
N ILE A 116 10.65 4.14 -0.20
CA ILE A 116 10.27 2.86 0.42
C ILE A 116 8.76 2.79 0.63
N LYS A 117 8.16 3.85 1.18
CA LYS A 117 6.71 3.91 1.40
C LYS A 117 5.93 3.82 0.09
N MET A 118 6.37 4.50 -0.98
CA MET A 118 5.74 4.36 -2.30
C MET A 118 5.73 2.91 -2.77
N ILE A 119 6.86 2.20 -2.68
CA ILE A 119 6.95 0.80 -3.09
C ILE A 119 6.08 -0.10 -2.22
N GLU A 120 6.01 0.12 -0.91
CA GLU A 120 5.10 -0.60 -0.02
C GLU A 120 3.64 -0.45 -0.43
N LEU A 121 3.19 0.78 -0.70
CA LEU A 121 1.83 1.05 -1.14
C LEU A 121 1.53 0.35 -2.47
N LEU A 122 2.50 0.32 -3.39
CA LEU A 122 2.36 -0.37 -4.69
C LEU A 122 2.33 -1.89 -4.57
N LEU A 123 3.11 -2.47 -3.65
CA LEU A 123 3.15 -3.92 -3.44
C LEU A 123 1.92 -4.45 -2.69
N LYS A 124 1.28 -3.62 -1.86
CA LYS A 124 0.11 -4.02 -1.05
C LYS A 124 -1.23 -3.80 -1.78
N MET A 125 -1.33 -2.77 -2.62
CA MET A 125 -2.62 -2.34 -3.17
C MET A 125 -2.90 -2.93 -4.54
N SER A 126 -4.08 -3.51 -4.71
CA SER A 126 -4.60 -3.88 -6.03
C SER A 126 -4.71 -2.64 -6.93
N ILE A 127 -4.34 -2.81 -8.21
CA ILE A 127 -4.52 -1.81 -9.27
C ILE A 127 -5.98 -1.34 -9.41
N GLN A 128 -6.95 -2.12 -8.94
CA GLN A 128 -8.36 -1.75 -8.96
C GLN A 128 -8.73 -0.72 -7.88
N GLY A 129 -7.86 -0.49 -6.89
CA GLY A 129 -8.17 0.31 -5.72
C GLY A 129 -9.17 -0.38 -4.81
N ILE A 130 -10.00 0.42 -4.16
CA ILE A 130 -11.08 -0.05 -3.27
C ILE A 130 -12.38 0.66 -3.63
N THR A 131 -13.49 0.22 -3.04
CA THR A 131 -14.79 0.85 -3.30
C THR A 131 -14.74 2.37 -3.02
N GLY A 132 -15.04 3.15 -4.06
CA GLY A 132 -15.11 4.61 -4.00
C GLY A 132 -13.80 5.35 -4.27
N PHE A 133 -12.66 4.66 -4.33
CA PHE A 133 -11.34 5.29 -4.51
C PHE A 133 -10.45 4.47 -5.43
N THR A 134 -9.81 5.16 -6.37
CA THR A 134 -8.79 4.53 -7.21
C THR A 134 -7.54 4.21 -6.40
N GLN A 135 -6.75 3.23 -6.87
CA GLN A 135 -5.44 2.92 -6.28
C GLN A 135 -4.57 4.20 -6.22
N TYR A 136 -4.54 4.97 -7.31
CA TYR A 136 -3.73 6.17 -7.41
C TYR A 136 -4.14 7.25 -6.40
N GLU A 137 -5.43 7.50 -6.23
CA GLU A 137 -5.92 8.50 -5.27
C GLU A 137 -5.50 8.17 -3.84
N ILE A 138 -5.52 6.88 -3.46
CA ILE A 138 -5.11 6.44 -2.13
C ILE A 138 -3.61 6.64 -1.95
N ILE A 139 -2.80 6.14 -2.90
CA ILE A 139 -1.34 6.32 -2.86
C ILE A 139 -0.99 7.81 -2.75
N LYS A 140 -1.61 8.64 -3.59
CA LYS A 140 -1.40 10.09 -3.58
C LYS A 140 -1.76 10.70 -2.23
N ASN A 141 -2.93 10.39 -1.69
CA ASN A 141 -3.39 10.97 -0.42
C ASN A 141 -2.49 10.56 0.74
N ASP A 142 -2.13 9.27 0.84
CA ASP A 142 -1.25 8.76 1.90
C ASP A 142 0.15 9.40 1.81
N MET A 143 0.75 9.42 0.61
CA MET A 143 2.07 10.02 0.41
C MET A 143 2.08 11.54 0.65
N CYS A 144 1.01 12.25 0.25
CA CYS A 144 0.89 13.69 0.46
C CYS A 144 0.74 14.04 1.95
N ASP A 145 0.00 13.23 2.69
CA ASP A 145 -0.23 13.41 4.13
C ASP A 145 1.00 13.08 4.97
N MET A 146 1.77 12.06 4.57
CA MET A 146 2.96 11.61 5.30
C MET A 146 4.19 12.46 5.00
N PHE A 147 4.38 12.88 3.74
CA PHE A 147 5.62 13.54 3.33
C PHE A 147 5.41 14.95 2.76
N SER A 148 4.53 15.07 1.76
CA SER A 148 4.04 16.32 1.14
C SER A 148 3.66 16.07 -0.33
N PRO A 149 2.84 16.94 -0.95
CA PRO A 149 2.55 16.86 -2.38
C PRO A 149 3.78 16.98 -3.29
N SER A 150 4.82 17.70 -2.88
CA SER A 150 6.07 17.81 -3.64
C SER A 150 6.88 16.51 -3.59
N VAL A 151 6.96 15.88 -2.42
CA VAL A 151 7.68 14.61 -2.28
C VAL A 151 6.96 13.51 -3.05
N PHE A 152 5.62 13.44 -2.96
CA PHE A 152 4.85 12.49 -3.77
C PHE A 152 5.15 12.63 -5.27
N ARG A 153 5.09 13.86 -5.82
CA ARG A 153 5.40 14.09 -7.25
C ARG A 153 6.82 13.68 -7.60
N SER A 154 7.79 14.00 -6.76
CA SER A 154 9.19 13.62 -7.00
C SER A 154 9.38 12.11 -7.04
N VAL A 155 8.79 11.39 -6.09
CA VAL A 155 8.90 9.92 -6.03
C VAL A 155 8.09 9.26 -7.15
N GLU A 156 6.90 9.77 -7.49
CA GLU A 156 6.10 9.31 -8.63
C GLU A 156 6.90 9.44 -9.94
N GLU A 157 7.48 10.60 -10.20
CA GLU A 157 8.31 10.84 -11.39
C GLU A 157 9.53 9.92 -11.39
N GLU A 158 10.17 9.71 -10.24
CA GLU A 158 11.34 8.83 -10.11
C GLU A 158 11.01 7.37 -10.42
N VAL A 159 9.96 6.78 -9.83
CA VAL A 159 9.64 5.35 -10.06
C VAL A 159 9.20 5.07 -11.50
N ILE A 160 8.63 6.06 -12.20
CA ILE A 160 8.33 5.97 -13.63
C ILE A 160 9.61 6.12 -14.45
N ARG A 161 10.48 7.08 -14.09
CA ARG A 161 11.77 7.31 -14.77
C ARG A 161 12.70 6.11 -14.68
N GLU A 162 12.70 5.42 -13.54
CA GLU A 162 13.41 4.16 -13.32
C GLU A 162 12.74 2.97 -14.03
N ASN A 163 11.70 3.19 -14.86
CA ASN A 163 10.97 2.17 -15.60
C ASN A 163 10.45 1.03 -14.68
N LEU A 164 10.14 1.35 -13.41
CA LEU A 164 9.59 0.41 -12.42
C LEU A 164 8.07 0.40 -12.45
N CYS A 165 7.48 1.58 -12.72
CA CYS A 165 6.04 1.78 -12.72
C CYS A 165 5.55 2.44 -14.00
N ILE A 166 4.26 2.27 -14.28
CA ILE A 166 3.55 3.01 -15.30
C ILE A 166 2.27 3.63 -14.73
N TYR A 167 2.06 4.91 -15.00
CA TYR A 167 0.83 5.60 -14.62
C TYR A 167 -0.25 5.40 -15.68
N GLY A 168 -1.40 4.85 -15.31
CA GLY A 168 -2.51 4.63 -16.23
C GLY A 168 -3.76 5.40 -15.84
N LYS A 169 -4.50 5.90 -16.85
CA LYS A 169 -5.78 6.59 -16.63
C LYS A 169 -6.78 6.33 -17.74
N LYS A 170 -7.97 5.88 -17.35
CA LYS A 170 -9.15 5.67 -18.20
C LYS A 170 -10.42 5.98 -17.43
N ARG A 171 -11.15 7.03 -17.82
CA ARG A 171 -12.36 7.49 -17.11
C ARG A 171 -12.08 7.69 -15.61
N ARG A 172 -12.75 6.91 -14.75
CA ARG A 172 -12.58 6.91 -13.29
C ARG A 172 -11.56 5.90 -12.79
N ARG A 173 -10.89 5.15 -13.68
CA ARG A 173 -9.80 4.24 -13.32
C ARG A 173 -8.48 4.98 -13.45
N GLU A 174 -7.73 5.05 -12.36
CA GLU A 174 -6.42 5.68 -12.29
C GLU A 174 -5.51 4.85 -11.39
N PHE A 175 -4.28 4.59 -11.83
CA PHE A 175 -3.38 3.70 -11.09
C PHE A 175 -1.92 4.01 -11.37
N LEU A 176 -1.05 3.49 -10.50
CA LEU A 176 0.38 3.36 -10.73
C LEU A 176 0.71 1.87 -10.66
N GLY A 177 1.01 1.26 -11.81
CA GLY A 177 1.18 -0.19 -11.93
C GLY A 177 2.66 -0.57 -11.98
N LEU A 178 3.08 -1.49 -11.11
CA LEU A 178 4.43 -2.06 -11.19
C LEU A 178 4.58 -2.85 -12.48
N TYR A 179 5.62 -2.52 -13.25
CA TYR A 179 6.00 -3.23 -14.45
C TYR A 179 7.06 -4.28 -14.09
N GLN A 180 6.65 -5.38 -13.45
CA GLN A 180 7.53 -6.46 -13.00
C GLN A 180 6.87 -7.82 -13.21
N SER A 181 7.68 -8.88 -13.32
CA SER A 181 7.15 -10.24 -13.30
C SER A 181 6.68 -10.61 -11.89
N GLU A 182 5.72 -11.54 -11.78
CA GLU A 182 5.17 -11.99 -10.50
C GLU A 182 6.26 -12.47 -9.53
N GLY A 183 7.23 -13.27 -10.02
CA GLY A 183 8.36 -13.71 -9.19
C GLY A 183 9.26 -12.57 -8.70
N LYS A 184 9.39 -11.47 -9.45
CA LYS A 184 10.12 -10.27 -9.01
C LYS A 184 9.33 -9.46 -8.00
N ILE A 185 8.01 -9.43 -8.11
CA ILE A 185 7.11 -8.81 -7.11
C ILE A 185 7.21 -9.57 -5.78
N GLU A 186 7.13 -10.90 -5.80
CA GLU A 186 7.25 -11.71 -4.58
C GLU A 186 8.64 -11.58 -3.93
N ALA A 187 9.71 -11.56 -4.72
CA ALA A 187 11.05 -11.30 -4.21
C ALA A 187 11.19 -9.90 -3.57
N ALA A 188 10.53 -8.89 -4.15
CA ALA A 188 10.49 -7.54 -3.58
C ALA A 188 9.70 -7.50 -2.26
N LYS A 189 8.56 -8.19 -2.17
CA LYS A 189 7.77 -8.31 -0.93
C LYS A 189 8.59 -8.93 0.20
N GLU A 190 9.27 -10.04 -0.05
CA GLU A 190 10.10 -10.70 0.97
C GLU A 190 11.26 -9.81 1.44
N ARG A 191 11.81 -8.98 0.55
CA ARG A 191 12.88 -8.05 0.92
C ARG A 191 12.38 -6.89 1.79
N VAL A 192 11.21 -6.32 1.45
CA VAL A 192 10.54 -5.32 2.28
C VAL A 192 10.14 -5.93 3.63
N ARG A 193 9.62 -7.16 3.63
CA ARG A 193 9.25 -7.91 4.84
C ARG A 193 10.41 -8.06 5.80
N ALA A 194 11.56 -8.52 5.31
CA ALA A 194 12.75 -8.72 6.14
C ALA A 194 13.23 -7.39 6.75
N TRP A 195 13.28 -6.33 5.94
CA TRP A 195 13.64 -5.00 6.42
C TRP A 195 12.64 -4.45 7.45
N ARG A 196 11.33 -4.63 7.22
CA ARG A 196 10.27 -4.22 8.16
C ARG A 196 10.35 -4.99 9.47
N ALA A 197 10.55 -6.30 9.41
CA ALA A 197 10.71 -7.13 10.61
C ALA A 197 11.86 -6.62 11.48
N GLU A 198 13.01 -6.35 10.88
CA GLU A 198 14.18 -5.81 11.60
C GLU A 198 13.89 -4.41 12.18
N LYS A 199 13.33 -3.50 11.38
CA LYS A 199 13.00 -2.13 11.80
C LYS A 199 12.02 -2.12 12.99
N LEU A 200 10.93 -2.87 12.89
CA LEU A 200 9.87 -2.89 13.90
C LEU A 200 10.28 -3.65 15.17
N ALA A 201 11.03 -4.75 15.05
CA ALA A 201 11.55 -5.48 16.20
C ALA A 201 12.60 -4.66 16.98
N ALA A 202 13.31 -3.76 16.31
CA ALA A 202 14.25 -2.85 16.94
C ALA A 202 13.57 -1.67 17.69
N MET A 203 12.27 -1.45 17.48
CA MET A 203 11.56 -0.37 18.18
C MET A 203 11.49 -0.66 19.70
N PRO A 204 11.82 0.32 20.57
CA PRO A 204 11.78 0.14 22.02
C PRO A 204 10.41 -0.29 22.55
N VAL A 205 9.34 0.23 21.93
CA VAL A 205 7.96 -0.10 22.31
C VAL A 205 7.61 -1.57 22.10
N THR A 206 8.22 -2.25 21.13
CA THR A 206 7.91 -3.66 20.82
C THR A 206 8.31 -4.57 21.99
N LYS A 207 9.56 -4.46 22.46
CA LYS A 207 10.05 -5.25 23.59
C LYS A 207 9.29 -4.95 24.89
N MET A 208 9.07 -3.66 25.13
CA MET A 208 8.31 -3.18 26.28
C MET A 208 6.89 -3.76 26.30
N LEU A 209 6.21 -3.79 25.15
CA LEU A 209 4.89 -4.40 25.01
C LEU A 209 4.94 -5.91 25.28
N GLU A 210 5.89 -6.65 24.69
CA GLU A 210 6.00 -8.10 24.92
C GLU A 210 6.17 -8.44 26.41
N GLU A 211 7.05 -7.72 27.11
CA GLU A 211 7.29 -7.92 28.54
C GLU A 211 6.01 -7.67 29.35
N TRP A 212 5.35 -6.53 29.13
CA TRP A 212 4.14 -6.16 29.90
C TRP A 212 2.93 -7.01 29.57
N ILE A 213 2.74 -7.41 28.32
CA ILE A 213 1.68 -8.33 27.94
C ILE A 213 1.91 -9.69 28.59
N GLY A 214 3.17 -10.14 28.65
CA GLY A 214 3.55 -11.34 29.40
C GLY A 214 3.13 -11.26 30.86
N GLU A 215 3.43 -10.14 31.54
CA GLU A 215 3.00 -9.90 32.92
C GLU A 215 1.47 -9.94 33.07
N LEU A 216 0.73 -9.24 32.20
CA LEU A 216 -0.74 -9.19 32.23
C LEU A 216 -1.37 -10.57 32.05
N VAL A 217 -0.84 -11.37 31.12
CA VAL A 217 -1.30 -12.74 30.88
C VAL A 217 -1.01 -13.63 32.09
N GLU A 218 0.18 -13.52 32.69
CA GLU A 218 0.55 -14.32 33.87
C GLU A 218 -0.24 -13.91 35.12
N GLU A 219 -0.51 -12.63 35.32
CA GLU A 219 -1.41 -12.14 36.39
C GLU A 219 -2.84 -12.67 36.21
N ALA A 220 -3.35 -12.71 34.98
CA ALA A 220 -4.67 -13.27 34.69
C ALA A 220 -4.74 -14.77 35.01
N LYS A 221 -3.70 -15.53 34.66
CA LYS A 221 -3.60 -16.96 34.99
C LYS A 221 -3.47 -17.20 36.50
N LYS A 222 -2.63 -16.44 37.21
CA LYS A 222 -2.47 -16.56 38.68
C LYS A 222 -3.76 -16.23 39.44
N GLY A 223 -4.51 -15.21 39.04
CA GLY A 223 -5.82 -14.91 39.63
C GLY A 223 -6.84 -16.05 39.45
N THR A 224 -6.60 -16.94 38.48
CA THR A 224 -7.41 -18.14 38.22
C THR A 224 -6.91 -19.33 39.03
N GLU A 225 -5.60 -19.45 39.27
CA GLU A 225 -5.01 -20.46 40.17
C GLU A 225 -5.67 -20.49 41.55
N GLU A 226 -5.98 -19.32 42.11
CA GLU A 226 -6.67 -19.18 43.39
C GLU A 226 -8.13 -19.67 43.35
N ARG A 227 -8.72 -19.81 42.15
CA ARG A 227 -10.09 -20.28 41.89
C ARG A 227 -10.14 -21.64 41.16
N ARG A 228 -8.98 -22.23 40.84
CA ARG A 228 -8.80 -23.40 39.94
C ARG A 228 -9.56 -24.64 40.38
N ALA A 229 -9.61 -24.90 41.68
CA ALA A 229 -10.24 -26.11 42.21
C ALA A 229 -11.76 -26.11 42.00
N GLY A 230 -12.42 -24.96 42.15
CA GLY A 230 -13.88 -24.86 41.97
C GLY A 230 -14.32 -24.78 40.50
N LEU A 231 -13.50 -24.24 39.60
CA LEU A 231 -13.86 -24.03 38.20
C LEU A 231 -13.77 -25.30 37.33
N ALA A 232 -12.75 -26.13 37.54
CA ALA A 232 -12.57 -27.35 36.76
C ALA A 232 -13.69 -28.39 37.05
N GLU A 233 -14.12 -28.45 38.31
CA GLU A 233 -15.19 -29.35 38.77
C GLU A 233 -16.56 -28.99 38.15
N TRP A 234 -16.78 -27.71 37.84
CA TRP A 234 -18.06 -27.20 37.32
C TRP A 234 -18.14 -27.13 35.79
N THR A 235 -17.01 -26.97 35.09
CA THR A 235 -17.01 -26.61 33.66
C THR A 235 -16.63 -27.74 32.71
N LYS A 236 -16.14 -28.88 33.20
CA LYS A 236 -15.66 -30.04 32.40
C LYS A 236 -14.50 -29.74 31.43
N PHE A 237 -13.92 -28.55 31.46
CA PHE A 237 -12.71 -28.22 30.71
C PHE A 237 -11.46 -28.78 31.40
N THR A 238 -10.44 -29.09 30.62
CA THR A 238 -9.10 -29.41 31.11
C THR A 238 -8.41 -28.15 31.66
N GLN A 239 -7.37 -28.33 32.49
CA GLN A 239 -6.64 -27.19 33.05
C GLN A 239 -5.96 -26.34 31.96
N GLU A 240 -5.43 -26.97 30.93
CA GLU A 240 -4.81 -26.28 29.77
C GLU A 240 -5.85 -25.46 29.00
N GLU A 241 -7.09 -25.96 28.86
CA GLU A 241 -8.19 -25.20 28.27
C GLU A 241 -8.62 -24.03 29.15
N ILE A 242 -8.69 -24.21 30.48
CA ILE A 242 -9.02 -23.13 31.43
C ILE A 242 -7.95 -22.02 31.38
N ASP A 243 -6.67 -22.37 31.39
CA ASP A 243 -5.58 -21.38 31.34
C ASP A 243 -5.57 -20.63 30.00
N ALA A 244 -5.86 -21.31 28.88
CA ALA A 244 -6.03 -20.67 27.56
C ALA A 244 -7.28 -19.77 27.48
N ILE A 245 -8.32 -20.07 28.27
CA ILE A 245 -9.56 -19.28 28.37
C ILE A 245 -9.38 -18.00 29.24
N GLU A 246 -8.31 -17.91 30.03
CA GLU A 246 -8.11 -16.80 30.97
C GLU A 246 -7.04 -15.80 30.54
N GLY A 247 -5.97 -16.26 29.88
CA GLY A 247 -4.89 -15.40 29.42
C GLY A 247 -4.03 -16.04 28.32
N HIS A 248 -3.97 -15.40 27.15
CA HIS A 248 -3.14 -15.80 26.02
C HIS A 248 -2.58 -14.58 25.29
N PHE A 249 -1.32 -14.69 24.84
CA PHE A 249 -0.72 -13.79 23.88
C PHE A 249 0.05 -14.61 22.86
N SER A 250 -0.18 -14.34 21.57
CA SER A 250 0.47 -15.10 20.49
C SER A 250 1.96 -14.79 20.31
N GLY A 251 2.47 -13.73 20.94
CA GLY A 251 3.72 -13.10 20.54
C GLY A 251 3.53 -12.22 19.31
N PHE A 252 4.48 -11.31 19.06
CA PHE A 252 4.48 -10.55 17.82
C PHE A 252 5.07 -11.36 16.68
N ALA A 253 4.37 -11.36 15.56
CA ALA A 253 4.86 -11.89 14.29
C ALA A 253 4.55 -10.91 13.17
N MET A 254 5.36 -10.94 12.11
CA MET A 254 5.07 -10.18 10.90
C MET A 254 3.75 -10.65 10.29
N ASP A 255 2.88 -9.71 9.98
CA ASP A 255 1.62 -10.01 9.32
C ASP A 255 1.83 -10.52 7.88
N ASP A 256 0.76 -11.08 7.29
CA ASP A 256 0.75 -11.54 5.90
C ASP A 256 0.93 -10.37 4.91
N GLY A 257 0.53 -9.16 5.33
CA GLY A 257 0.73 -7.92 4.60
C GLY A 257 2.14 -7.33 4.73
N PHE A 258 3.08 -8.02 5.39
CA PHE A 258 4.51 -7.69 5.54
C PHE A 258 4.85 -6.29 6.13
N LEU A 259 3.88 -5.60 6.73
CA LEU A 259 4.01 -4.20 7.16
C LEU A 259 3.90 -4.00 8.66
N PHE A 260 3.36 -4.98 9.37
CA PHE A 260 3.04 -4.87 10.78
C PHE A 260 3.64 -6.02 11.57
N LEU A 261 4.08 -5.70 12.79
CA LEU A 261 4.16 -6.71 13.83
C LEU A 261 2.79 -6.81 14.48
N THR A 262 2.19 -7.99 14.41
CA THR A 262 0.85 -8.26 14.94
C THR A 262 0.91 -9.30 16.04
N GLY A 263 0.09 -9.13 17.06
CA GLY A 263 -0.08 -10.10 18.13
C GLY A 263 -1.50 -10.11 18.65
N ASP A 264 -2.02 -11.31 18.87
CA ASP A 264 -3.37 -11.51 19.38
C ASP A 264 -3.29 -11.70 20.89
N MET A 265 -3.99 -10.85 21.62
CA MET A 265 -4.09 -10.91 23.07
C MET A 265 -5.51 -11.23 23.48
N TYR A 266 -5.65 -12.16 24.41
CA TYR A 266 -6.90 -12.54 25.01
C TYR A 266 -6.73 -12.65 26.52
N VAL A 267 -7.46 -11.83 27.28
CA VAL A 267 -7.36 -11.78 28.74
C VAL A 267 -8.76 -11.61 29.31
N ARG A 268 -9.15 -12.46 30.27
CA ARG A 268 -10.43 -12.32 31.02
C ARG A 268 -11.65 -12.13 30.12
N ARG A 269 -11.75 -12.91 29.03
CA ARG A 269 -12.84 -12.89 28.02
C ARG A 269 -12.86 -11.70 27.07
N GLU A 270 -11.83 -10.88 27.09
CA GLU A 270 -11.65 -9.74 26.19
C GLU A 270 -10.54 -10.05 25.20
N THR A 271 -10.76 -9.76 23.91
CA THR A 271 -9.75 -9.88 22.85
C THR A 271 -9.27 -8.50 22.42
N LEU A 272 -7.97 -8.36 22.15
CA LEU A 272 -7.38 -7.24 21.45
C LEU A 272 -6.36 -7.76 20.43
N HIS A 273 -6.42 -7.23 19.23
CA HIS A 273 -5.39 -7.38 18.21
C HIS A 273 -4.44 -6.20 18.32
N LEU A 274 -3.18 -6.47 18.64
CA LEU A 274 -2.14 -5.45 18.75
C LEU A 274 -1.39 -5.35 17.45
N VAL A 275 -1.16 -4.12 16.99
CA VAL A 275 -0.49 -3.84 15.72
C VAL A 275 0.58 -2.80 15.97
N VAL A 276 1.85 -3.17 15.82
CA VAL A 276 2.99 -2.26 15.96
C VAL A 276 3.46 -1.82 14.57
N THR A 277 3.60 -0.51 14.38
CA THR A 277 4.11 0.10 13.15
C THR A 277 4.82 1.43 13.42
N ASP A 278 5.74 1.83 12.56
CA ASP A 278 6.32 3.18 12.64
C ASP A 278 5.35 4.25 12.11
N SER A 279 4.51 3.90 11.14
CA SER A 279 3.69 4.84 10.38
C SER A 279 2.38 4.21 9.91
N LEU A 280 1.26 4.70 10.45
CA LEU A 280 -0.07 4.22 10.09
C LEU A 280 -0.69 5.04 8.94
N SER A 281 -0.93 4.42 7.79
CA SER A 281 -1.60 5.08 6.66
C SER A 281 -3.13 4.99 6.75
N ARG A 282 -3.84 5.84 5.98
CA ARG A 282 -5.31 5.81 5.92
C ARG A 282 -5.80 4.49 5.34
N TYR A 283 -5.08 3.94 4.36
CA TYR A 283 -5.40 2.64 3.79
C TYR A 283 -5.31 1.52 4.84
N ASP A 284 -4.24 1.52 5.64
CA ASP A 284 -3.97 0.41 6.58
C ASP A 284 -5.05 0.32 7.66
N VAL A 285 -5.43 1.46 8.26
CA VAL A 285 -6.49 1.49 9.28
C VAL A 285 -7.86 1.14 8.68
N ARG A 286 -8.10 1.53 7.42
CA ARG A 286 -9.38 1.36 6.74
C ARG A 286 -9.64 -0.09 6.36
N GLU A 287 -8.63 -0.75 5.80
CA GLU A 287 -8.74 -2.15 5.35
C GLU A 287 -8.44 -3.14 6.48
N TRP A 288 -8.25 -2.66 7.72
CA TRP A 288 -8.02 -3.54 8.87
C TRP A 288 -9.24 -4.41 9.20
N ARG A 289 -9.03 -5.44 10.01
CA ARG A 289 -10.03 -6.43 10.43
C ARG A 289 -11.17 -5.81 11.25
N ASP A 290 -12.27 -6.57 11.36
CA ASP A 290 -13.48 -6.20 12.13
C ASP A 290 -13.36 -6.45 13.64
N GLN A 291 -12.20 -6.92 14.10
CA GLN A 291 -11.93 -7.23 15.50
C GLN A 291 -11.39 -6.00 16.25
N PRO A 292 -11.54 -5.94 17.59
CA PRO A 292 -10.94 -4.88 18.40
C PRO A 292 -9.42 -4.79 18.17
N VAL A 293 -8.97 -3.67 17.62
CA VAL A 293 -7.56 -3.45 17.27
C VAL A 293 -6.98 -2.25 18.02
N VAL A 294 -5.73 -2.38 18.46
CA VAL A 294 -4.90 -1.28 18.96
C VAL A 294 -3.68 -1.14 18.06
N PHE A 295 -3.66 -0.08 17.27
CA PHE A 295 -2.48 0.34 16.53
C PHE A 295 -1.56 1.12 17.46
N VAL A 296 -0.35 0.62 17.68
CA VAL A 296 0.71 1.29 18.40
C VAL A 296 1.71 1.85 17.39
N THR A 297 1.87 3.16 17.38
CA THR A 297 2.69 3.88 16.40
C THR A 297 3.62 4.91 17.04
N GLU A 298 4.74 5.25 16.37
CA GLU A 298 5.74 6.20 16.90
C GLU A 298 5.23 7.65 16.85
N GLU A 299 4.44 7.97 15.84
CA GLU A 299 3.95 9.32 15.57
C GLU A 299 2.43 9.36 15.48
N ILE A 300 1.85 10.49 15.88
CA ILE A 300 0.41 10.72 15.72
C ILE A 300 0.13 10.80 14.22
N PRO A 301 -0.73 9.94 13.65
CA PRO A 301 -1.02 9.99 12.22
C PRO A 301 -1.59 11.36 11.84
N SER A 302 -1.09 11.96 10.76
CA SER A 302 -1.49 13.31 10.32
C SER A 302 -2.98 13.42 9.94
N TRP A 303 -3.63 12.28 9.72
CA TRP A 303 -5.05 12.17 9.40
C TRP A 303 -5.95 11.87 10.61
N ILE A 304 -5.43 11.83 11.85
CA ILE A 304 -6.19 11.43 13.05
C ILE A 304 -7.50 12.24 13.23
N GLY A 305 -7.49 13.55 12.92
CA GLY A 305 -8.69 14.40 12.95
C GLY A 305 -9.60 14.32 11.71
N LYS A 306 -9.40 13.32 10.85
CA LYS A 306 -10.13 13.11 9.59
C LYS A 306 -10.71 11.70 9.50
N MET A 307 -10.96 11.05 10.62
CA MET A 307 -11.40 9.65 10.69
C MET A 307 -12.67 9.36 9.89
N GLU A 308 -13.67 10.23 9.97
CA GLU A 308 -14.89 10.08 9.17
C GLU A 308 -14.59 10.06 7.66
N ALA A 309 -13.67 10.90 7.20
CA ALA A 309 -13.26 10.95 5.81
C ALA A 309 -12.45 9.70 5.40
N VAL A 310 -11.62 9.15 6.30
CA VAL A 310 -10.86 7.91 6.05
C VAL A 310 -11.80 6.73 5.80
N PHE A 311 -12.87 6.61 6.61
CA PHE A 311 -13.84 5.52 6.52
C PHE A 311 -15.02 5.81 5.58
N THR A 312 -15.00 6.91 4.83
CA THR A 312 -16.04 7.21 3.84
C THR A 312 -16.08 6.11 2.78
N GLY A 313 -17.23 5.43 2.66
CA GLY A 313 -17.41 4.32 1.71
C GLY A 313 -16.67 3.03 2.09
N ALA A 314 -16.10 2.94 3.31
CA ALA A 314 -15.54 1.70 3.84
C ALA A 314 -16.65 0.77 4.31
N TYR A 315 -16.48 -0.54 4.12
CA TYR A 315 -17.33 -1.57 4.71
C TYR A 315 -16.48 -2.53 5.53
N PRO A 316 -16.80 -2.77 6.82
CA PRO A 316 -17.80 -2.03 7.60
C PRO A 316 -17.42 -0.56 7.84
N GLU A 317 -18.40 0.28 8.17
CA GLU A 317 -18.21 1.68 8.55
C GLU A 317 -17.48 1.80 9.91
N LEU A 318 -16.91 2.97 10.21
CA LEU A 318 -16.17 3.21 11.46
C LEU A 318 -16.99 2.88 12.71
N SER A 319 -18.28 3.21 12.74
CA SER A 319 -19.20 2.98 13.87
C SER A 319 -19.40 1.50 14.21
N LYS A 320 -19.09 0.59 13.28
CA LYS A 320 -19.21 -0.87 13.44
C LYS A 320 -17.86 -1.51 13.74
N ARG A 321 -16.77 -0.75 13.69
CA ARG A 321 -15.41 -1.20 13.96
C ARG A 321 -15.01 -0.83 15.38
N LYS A 322 -14.01 -1.52 15.91
CA LYS A 322 -13.38 -1.22 17.19
C LYS A 322 -11.91 -0.94 16.96
N VAL A 323 -11.58 0.34 16.81
CA VAL A 323 -10.23 0.80 16.47
C VAL A 323 -9.72 1.71 17.59
N SER A 324 -8.49 1.47 17.99
CA SER A 324 -7.73 2.37 18.84
C SER A 324 -6.37 2.65 18.20
N ILE A 325 -5.90 3.89 18.32
CA ILE A 325 -4.57 4.32 17.88
C ILE A 325 -3.86 4.90 19.09
N ALA A 326 -2.74 4.33 19.48
CA ALA A 326 -1.96 4.71 20.64
C ALA A 326 -0.56 5.15 20.22
N VAL A 327 -0.15 6.31 20.72
CA VAL A 327 1.22 6.81 20.61
C VAL A 327 1.82 6.81 22.01
N PRO A 328 2.79 5.91 22.31
CA PRO A 328 3.33 5.74 23.66
C PRO A 328 3.79 7.07 24.28
N ASN A 329 3.51 7.26 25.57
CA ASN A 329 3.83 8.46 26.36
C ASN A 329 3.25 9.77 25.80
N LYS A 330 2.28 9.72 24.87
CA LYS A 330 1.66 10.92 24.28
C LYS A 330 0.14 10.90 24.42
N VAL A 331 -0.55 10.11 23.61
CA VAL A 331 -2.01 10.14 23.49
C VAL A 331 -2.54 8.84 22.88
N ALA A 332 -3.77 8.48 23.21
CA ALA A 332 -4.52 7.45 22.51
C ALA A 332 -5.85 8.00 22.01
N TYR A 333 -6.31 7.46 20.88
CA TYR A 333 -7.62 7.74 20.30
C TYR A 333 -8.38 6.42 20.14
N SER A 334 -9.64 6.36 20.54
CA SER A 334 -10.44 5.14 20.41
C SER A 334 -11.91 5.43 20.14
N ASN A 335 -12.56 4.59 19.33
CA ASN A 335 -14.03 4.60 19.16
C ASN A 335 -14.74 3.58 20.05
N PHE A 336 -14.00 2.85 20.90
CA PHE A 336 -14.56 1.83 21.77
C PHE A 336 -13.93 1.83 23.15
N LYS A 337 -14.68 1.29 24.11
CA LYS A 337 -14.26 1.22 25.52
C LYS A 337 -14.25 -0.25 25.92
N GLN A 338 -13.11 -0.70 26.43
CA GLN A 338 -12.86 -2.08 26.83
C GLN A 338 -11.82 -2.05 27.95
N LYS A 339 -11.93 -2.91 28.97
CA LYS A 339 -11.04 -2.82 30.13
C LYS A 339 -9.58 -3.11 29.73
N LEU A 340 -9.38 -4.18 28.97
CA LEU A 340 -8.09 -4.60 28.45
C LEU A 340 -7.44 -3.52 27.57
N LEU A 341 -8.25 -2.69 26.88
CA LEU A 341 -7.72 -1.55 26.13
C LEU A 341 -7.09 -0.52 27.07
N TYR A 342 -7.81 -0.14 28.13
CA TYR A 342 -7.30 0.82 29.09
C TYR A 342 -6.10 0.29 29.87
N ASP A 343 -6.09 -1.01 30.21
CA ASP A 343 -4.93 -1.66 30.84
C ASP A 343 -3.69 -1.56 29.94
N VAL A 344 -3.83 -1.74 28.62
CA VAL A 344 -2.73 -1.56 27.64
C VAL A 344 -2.31 -0.10 27.52
N ILE A 345 -3.27 0.83 27.41
CA ILE A 345 -3.00 2.26 27.24
C ILE A 345 -2.28 2.85 28.47
N ASP A 346 -2.71 2.50 29.67
CA ASP A 346 -2.09 2.96 30.92
C ASP A 346 -0.62 2.52 30.99
N ARG A 347 -0.37 1.25 30.65
CA ARG A 347 1.00 0.72 30.56
C ARG A 347 1.83 1.47 29.51
N LEU A 348 1.26 1.84 28.36
CA LEU A 348 1.93 2.69 27.35
C LEU A 348 2.27 4.11 27.84
N GLY A 349 2.00 4.46 29.10
CA GLY A 349 2.31 5.76 29.69
C GLY A 349 1.36 6.86 29.22
N ILE A 350 0.16 6.51 28.78
CA ILE A 350 -0.81 7.42 28.19
C ILE A 350 -1.87 7.77 29.24
N SER A 351 -1.92 9.05 29.63
CA SER A 351 -2.84 9.54 30.66
C SER A 351 -4.24 9.88 30.13
N GLU A 352 -4.40 10.04 28.83
CA GLU A 352 -5.66 10.49 28.21
C GLU A 352 -5.99 9.66 26.96
N VAL A 353 -7.24 9.19 26.91
CA VAL A 353 -7.83 8.53 25.75
C VAL A 353 -8.92 9.43 25.19
N LEU A 354 -8.68 9.93 23.98
CA LEU A 354 -9.61 10.76 23.24
C LEU A 354 -10.55 9.89 22.39
N GLU A 355 -11.74 10.41 22.11
CA GLU A 355 -12.62 9.85 21.06
C GLU A 355 -12.23 10.48 19.70
N PHE A 356 -12.47 9.77 18.59
CA PHE A 356 -12.09 10.21 17.24
C PHE A 356 -12.91 11.38 16.70
#